data_AF-M6V8Q9-F1
#
_entry.id   AF-M6V8Q9-F1
#
_cell.length_a   1.000
_cell.length_b   1.000
_cell.length_c   1.000
_cell.angle_alpha   90.00
_cell.angle_beta   90.00
_cell.angle_gamma   90.00
#
_symmetry.space_group_name_H-M   'P 1'
#
loop_
_entity.id
_entity.type
_entity.pdbx_description
1 polymer ?
#
loop_
_entity_poly.entity_id
_entity_poly.type
_entity_poly.pdbx_seq_one_letter_code
_entity_poly.pdbx_strand_id
1 'polypeptide(L)'
;NDPNASYFPKGELLFYQHSLPKSNSPKEFRLAYKFGIVSIDPPSSRYVYVDSNSGEILSSKDARRYEGISFPSPKPPIEIDADYSRCIIDREYCIKQGTASTRFSGLQSITTWTAGKTNHFELKDNSRGGGIYTYSWEFIKDPILDIQLLNIPIIDTSNNWTKLEYHDSYNHDALLDAHWGIEMTYDYFKSVHNRLSYDGDDSRVFNNVHYFNAFVANNAYWDPVTEEIYYIYCPHNNSICKGFNLPILLDPTYEDFTSLDIVSHEFGHGVNGDLAGFVLDMEPGALDEGFSDIWNVAVNNYVNKVLGMQKNIWLVGDETVPGGGMRSVSNPKSTTVLYPGPNTYYGDLWDFEDNEAHTNSLVLSHWFYTLSKGKIGFNDHECTYNVSGIGIEKAERIAYVALLFLSSTSGYTSARTAAIIAAKTLYGLFSSEVKSTIDAWDAVGVPAETASRGGEGMVKPRHYIASVKLSNVKNDSGNDCGYKDNSYLLPTVFRGATYNIVLLSQGSASNPSKVHKWRVWIDFNRNGSFESSEMVVQDTVNSSFGGTLQKSIQIPTGALTGYARMRVSMKAAQSGEAYQRSDESFVEGEVEDYVVSIIDFSL
;
A
#
# COMPACT_ATOMS: atom_id res chain seq x y z
N ASN A 1 -26.86 23.82 5.94
CA ASN A 1 -26.63 25.28 5.88
C ASN A 1 -26.66 25.86 7.29
N ASP A 2 -25.57 25.65 8.03
CA ASP A 2 -25.32 26.26 9.33
C ASP A 2 -24.52 27.54 9.11
N PRO A 3 -25.01 28.73 9.53
CA PRO A 3 -24.30 30.00 9.37
C PRO A 3 -23.06 30.16 10.28
N ASN A 4 -22.80 29.22 11.20
CA ASN A 4 -21.64 29.22 12.09
C ASN A 4 -20.61 28.12 11.80
N ALA A 5 -20.81 27.29 10.76
CA ALA A 5 -19.83 26.28 10.37
C ALA A 5 -18.61 26.93 9.71
N SER A 6 -17.44 26.85 10.35
CA SER A 6 -16.17 27.17 9.69
C SER A 6 -15.36 25.90 9.41
N TYR A 7 -15.50 25.35 8.21
CA TYR A 7 -14.67 24.27 7.66
C TYR A 7 -13.34 24.82 7.11
N PHE A 8 -12.58 25.60 7.89
CA PHE A 8 -11.29 26.08 7.40
C PHE A 8 -10.30 24.90 7.37
N PRO A 9 -9.80 24.48 6.19
CA PRO A 9 -8.81 23.41 6.10
C PRO A 9 -7.56 23.82 6.87
N LYS A 10 -6.98 22.90 7.64
CA LYS A 10 -5.70 23.14 8.32
C LYS A 10 -4.58 23.00 7.28
N GLY A 11 -3.81 24.07 7.09
CA GLY A 11 -2.69 24.08 6.16
C GLY A 11 -1.51 23.29 6.70
N GLU A 12 -0.95 22.40 5.87
CA GLU A 12 0.33 21.74 6.09
C GLU A 12 1.45 22.64 5.55
N LEU A 13 2.40 23.04 6.39
CA LEU A 13 3.52 23.89 5.95
C LEU A 13 4.60 23.02 5.31
N LEU A 14 4.94 23.29 4.04
CA LEU A 14 5.93 22.54 3.27
C LEU A 14 6.72 23.46 2.34
N PHE A 15 7.82 22.94 1.76
CA PHE A 15 8.52 23.61 0.67
C PHE A 15 7.94 23.17 -0.67
N TYR A 16 7.37 24.11 -1.43
CA TYR A 16 6.78 23.90 -2.74
C TYR A 16 7.71 24.40 -3.85
N GLN A 17 8.07 23.53 -4.79
CA GLN A 17 8.81 23.93 -5.99
C GLN A 17 7.87 24.63 -6.97
N HIS A 18 8.02 25.94 -7.14
CA HIS A 18 7.13 26.76 -7.96
C HIS A 18 7.51 26.76 -9.46
N SER A 19 8.78 26.50 -9.79
CA SER A 19 9.27 26.54 -11.17
C SER A 19 8.77 25.37 -12.03
N LEU A 20 8.25 25.68 -13.23
CA LEU A 20 7.85 24.69 -14.25
C LEU A 20 9.02 23.81 -14.73
N PRO A 21 8.75 22.57 -15.20
CA PRO A 21 9.75 21.57 -15.57
C PRO A 21 10.42 21.86 -16.92
N LYS A 22 11.06 23.03 -17.06
CA LYS A 22 12.02 23.29 -18.15
C LYS A 22 13.43 23.26 -17.57
N SER A 23 14.27 22.39 -18.13
CA SER A 23 15.52 21.90 -17.53
C SER A 23 16.65 22.93 -17.36
N ASN A 24 16.44 24.21 -17.68
CA ASN A 24 17.49 25.25 -17.67
C ASN A 24 17.17 26.50 -16.84
N SER A 25 16.14 26.46 -16.00
CA SER A 25 15.82 27.56 -15.06
C SER A 25 16.22 27.18 -13.64
N PRO A 26 16.78 28.11 -12.83
CA PRO A 26 17.05 27.84 -11.42
C PRO A 26 15.75 27.43 -10.70
N LYS A 27 15.83 26.33 -9.94
CA LYS A 27 14.69 25.80 -9.17
C LYS A 27 14.29 26.84 -8.11
N GLU A 28 13.04 27.31 -8.17
CA GLU A 28 12.48 28.23 -7.20
C GLU A 28 11.64 27.45 -6.19
N PHE A 29 12.07 27.43 -4.93
CA PHE A 29 11.33 26.85 -3.82
C PHE A 29 10.67 27.94 -2.99
N ARG A 30 9.42 27.72 -2.63
CA ARG A 30 8.61 28.64 -1.84
C ARG A 30 8.06 27.90 -0.63
N LEU A 31 8.19 28.49 0.55
CA LEU A 31 7.52 27.96 1.73
C LEU A 31 6.00 28.18 1.54
N ALA A 32 5.21 27.12 1.68
CA ALA A 32 3.80 27.13 1.31
C ALA A 32 2.95 26.32 2.27
N TYR A 33 1.71 26.76 2.50
CA TYR A 33 0.66 25.98 3.12
C TYR A 33 -0.09 25.17 2.06
N LYS A 34 -0.10 23.84 2.19
CA LYS A 34 -0.93 22.93 1.41
C LYS A 34 -2.25 22.72 2.13
N PHE A 35 -3.34 22.94 1.41
CA PHE A 35 -4.71 22.71 1.88
C PHE A 35 -5.37 21.63 1.04
N GLY A 36 -5.82 20.55 1.70
CA GLY A 36 -6.79 19.63 1.12
C GLY A 36 -8.19 20.21 1.27
N ILE A 37 -8.87 20.45 0.16
CA ILE A 37 -10.24 20.99 0.14
C ILE A 37 -11.14 19.96 -0.50
N VAL A 38 -12.17 19.51 0.23
CA VAL A 38 -13.16 18.55 -0.26
C VAL A 38 -14.56 19.19 -0.15
N SER A 39 -15.35 19.07 -1.21
CA SER A 39 -16.77 19.42 -1.29
C SER A 39 -17.55 18.13 -1.44
N ILE A 40 -18.55 17.95 -0.58
CA ILE A 40 -19.41 16.75 -0.57
C ILE A 40 -20.50 16.87 -1.65
N ASP A 41 -21.00 18.09 -1.91
CA ASP A 41 -22.04 18.34 -2.91
C ASP A 41 -21.97 19.80 -3.44
N PRO A 42 -21.63 20.02 -4.72
CA PRO A 42 -21.21 19.01 -5.71
C PRO A 42 -19.86 18.38 -5.32
N PRO A 43 -19.65 17.08 -5.59
CA PRO A 43 -18.40 16.40 -5.28
C PRO A 43 -17.19 17.07 -5.96
N SER A 44 -16.25 17.60 -5.18
CA SER A 44 -15.00 18.14 -5.71
C SER A 44 -13.88 18.06 -4.68
N SER A 45 -12.68 17.70 -5.09
CA SER A 45 -11.50 17.72 -4.22
C SER A 45 -10.38 18.53 -4.87
N ARG A 46 -9.58 19.25 -4.09
CA ARG A 46 -8.44 20.03 -4.56
C ARG A 46 -7.30 20.05 -3.56
N TYR A 47 -6.07 20.07 -4.06
CA TYR A 47 -4.92 20.56 -3.30
C TYR A 47 -4.62 22.00 -3.70
N VAL A 48 -4.61 22.90 -2.72
CA VAL A 48 -4.27 24.31 -2.91
C VAL A 48 -2.99 24.62 -2.15
N TYR A 49 -1.98 25.13 -2.85
CA TYR A 49 -0.70 25.54 -2.30
C TYR A 49 -0.68 27.07 -2.22
N VAL A 50 -0.53 27.60 -1.02
CA VAL A 50 -0.56 29.03 -0.75
C VAL A 50 0.78 29.45 -0.18
N ASP A 51 1.46 30.40 -0.80
CA ASP A 51 2.72 30.95 -0.30
C ASP A 51 2.55 31.43 1.14
N SER A 52 3.43 30.98 2.04
CA SER A 52 3.31 31.23 3.47
C SER A 52 3.49 32.71 3.85
N ASN A 53 4.13 33.51 2.98
CA ASN A 53 4.46 34.90 3.23
C ASN A 53 3.51 35.86 2.50
N SER A 54 3.21 35.59 1.22
CA SER A 54 2.41 36.49 0.39
C SER A 54 0.92 36.13 0.35
N GLY A 55 0.55 34.91 0.72
CA GLY A 55 -0.82 34.39 0.55
C GLY A 55 -1.18 34.13 -0.91
N GLU A 56 -0.21 34.22 -1.83
CA GLU A 56 -0.39 33.91 -3.24
C GLU A 56 -0.71 32.43 -3.42
N ILE A 57 -1.72 32.10 -4.24
CA ILE A 57 -1.99 30.72 -4.61
C ILE A 57 -0.92 30.30 -5.63
N LEU A 58 0.09 29.57 -5.17
CA LEU A 58 1.18 29.05 -5.98
C LEU A 58 0.71 27.95 -6.94
N SER A 59 -0.31 27.19 -6.54
CA SER A 59 -0.91 26.12 -7.34
C SER A 59 -2.27 25.71 -6.80
N SER A 60 -3.20 25.38 -7.69
CA SER A 60 -4.49 24.77 -7.36
C SER A 60 -4.72 23.60 -8.30
N LYS A 61 -4.52 22.39 -7.79
CA LYS A 61 -4.66 21.15 -8.55
C LYS A 61 -6.00 20.51 -8.21
N ASP A 62 -6.78 20.16 -9.24
CA ASP A 62 -7.98 19.34 -9.06
C ASP A 62 -7.52 17.96 -8.57
N ALA A 63 -7.90 17.58 -7.35
CA ALA A 63 -7.59 16.24 -6.85
C ALA A 63 -8.43 15.17 -7.58
N ARG A 64 -9.43 15.57 -8.39
CA ARG A 64 -10.17 14.70 -9.32
C ARG A 64 -9.52 14.53 -10.70
N ARG A 65 -8.39 15.18 -11.03
CA ARG A 65 -7.64 14.83 -12.26
C ARG A 65 -7.08 13.39 -12.18
N TYR A 66 -7.10 12.81 -10.96
CA TYR A 66 -6.88 11.41 -10.62
C TYR A 66 -8.17 10.60 -10.42
N GLU A 67 -9.35 11.17 -10.67
CA GLU A 67 -10.62 10.45 -10.74
C GLU A 67 -11.48 10.96 -11.92
N GLY A 68 -11.11 10.48 -13.09
CA GLY A 68 -12.07 10.16 -14.15
C GLY A 68 -12.43 8.68 -14.12
N ILE A 69 -12.85 8.14 -12.97
CA ILE A 69 -13.30 6.74 -12.89
C ILE A 69 -14.74 6.72 -12.39
N SER A 70 -15.68 6.54 -13.32
CA SER A 70 -16.88 5.78 -12.96
C SER A 70 -16.40 4.40 -12.53
N PHE A 71 -16.61 3.98 -11.28
CA PHE A 71 -16.28 2.63 -10.84
C PHE A 71 -16.94 1.63 -11.81
N PRO A 72 -16.17 0.92 -12.65
CA PRO A 72 -16.75 -0.14 -13.44
C PRO A 72 -17.11 -1.23 -12.44
N SER A 73 -18.36 -1.71 -12.46
CA SER A 73 -18.63 -3.07 -11.98
C SER A 73 -17.60 -4.00 -12.62
N PRO A 74 -17.09 -5.04 -11.91
CA PRO A 74 -16.01 -5.89 -12.40
C PRO A 74 -16.37 -6.41 -13.79
N LYS A 75 -15.78 -5.79 -14.81
CA LYS A 75 -15.84 -6.31 -16.17
C LYS A 75 -14.86 -7.47 -16.24
N PRO A 76 -15.16 -8.51 -17.04
CA PRO A 76 -14.18 -9.55 -17.36
C PRO A 76 -12.87 -8.89 -17.83
N PRO A 77 -11.71 -9.56 -17.66
CA PRO A 77 -10.45 -9.06 -18.19
C PRO A 77 -10.67 -8.62 -19.64
N ILE A 78 -10.41 -7.34 -19.89
CA ILE A 78 -10.46 -6.76 -21.23
C ILE A 78 -9.42 -7.54 -22.04
N GLU A 79 -9.81 -8.10 -23.19
CA GLU A 79 -8.85 -8.63 -24.16
C GLU A 79 -7.80 -7.55 -24.41
N ILE A 80 -6.52 -7.91 -24.28
CA ILE A 80 -5.40 -7.01 -24.56
C ILE A 80 -5.51 -6.62 -26.03
N ASP A 81 -6.16 -5.48 -26.31
CA ASP A 81 -6.26 -4.90 -27.65
C ASP A 81 -4.93 -4.22 -27.97
N ALA A 82 -3.89 -5.06 -28.12
CA ALA A 82 -2.63 -4.63 -28.70
C ALA A 82 -2.90 -4.34 -30.17
N ASP A 83 -3.19 -3.08 -30.48
CA ASP A 83 -3.29 -2.62 -31.86
C ASP A 83 -1.90 -2.64 -32.51
N TYR A 84 -1.52 -3.82 -33.01
CA TYR A 84 -0.29 -4.07 -33.78
C TYR A 84 -0.23 -3.25 -35.09
N SER A 85 -1.29 -2.49 -35.42
CA SER A 85 -1.37 -1.65 -36.62
C SER A 85 -0.92 -0.20 -36.41
N ARG A 86 -0.47 0.19 -35.20
CA ARG A 86 0.14 1.51 -34.94
C ARG A 86 1.46 1.71 -35.72
N CYS A 87 1.32 1.99 -37.01
CA CYS A 87 2.31 2.69 -37.81
C CYS A 87 2.11 4.19 -37.52
N ILE A 88 3.13 4.87 -37.01
CA ILE A 88 3.07 6.34 -36.94
C ILE A 88 2.96 6.83 -38.39
N ILE A 89 1.87 7.52 -38.69
CA ILE A 89 1.49 7.97 -40.05
C ILE A 89 2.43 9.11 -40.47
N ASP A 90 3.63 8.76 -40.94
CA ASP A 90 4.27 9.25 -42.18
C ASP A 90 5.60 8.48 -42.39
N ARG A 91 5.51 7.33 -43.08
CA ARG A 91 6.60 6.51 -43.67
C ARG A 91 7.65 5.88 -42.72
N GLU A 92 7.68 4.53 -42.75
CA GLU A 92 8.86 3.64 -42.56
C GLU A 92 9.18 3.08 -41.15
N TYR A 93 8.26 3.09 -40.18
CA TYR A 93 8.57 2.64 -38.80
C TYR A 93 7.43 1.81 -38.19
N CYS A 94 7.63 0.52 -37.94
CA CYS A 94 6.58 -0.41 -37.49
C CYS A 94 6.98 -1.16 -36.22
N ILE A 95 6.01 -1.38 -35.31
CA ILE A 95 6.13 -2.40 -34.27
C ILE A 95 6.06 -3.81 -34.89
N LYS A 96 6.72 -4.78 -34.27
CA LYS A 96 6.84 -6.17 -34.70
C LYS A 96 6.77 -7.08 -33.49
N GLN A 97 6.09 -8.22 -33.63
CA GLN A 97 6.14 -9.25 -32.61
C GLN A 97 7.41 -10.09 -32.78
N GLY A 98 8.20 -10.18 -31.72
CA GLY A 98 9.40 -11.00 -31.64
C GLY A 98 9.30 -12.07 -30.56
N THR A 99 10.28 -12.96 -30.52
CA THR A 99 10.43 -13.97 -29.47
C THR A 99 11.70 -13.71 -28.69
N ALA A 100 11.66 -13.85 -27.37
CA ALA A 100 12.77 -13.57 -26.47
C ALA A 100 13.02 -14.73 -25.52
N SER A 101 14.23 -15.28 -25.56
CA SER A 101 14.71 -16.24 -24.56
C SER A 101 15.19 -15.46 -23.34
N THR A 102 14.25 -15.02 -22.53
CA THR A 102 14.52 -14.29 -21.28
C THR A 102 15.30 -15.17 -20.30
N ARG A 103 16.05 -14.55 -19.39
CA ARG A 103 16.92 -15.26 -18.43
C ARG A 103 16.11 -15.98 -17.37
N PHE A 104 15.10 -15.32 -16.82
CA PHE A 104 14.33 -15.81 -15.67
C PHE A 104 12.93 -16.29 -16.05
N SER A 105 12.39 -15.81 -17.17
CA SER A 105 10.99 -16.07 -17.57
C SER A 105 10.86 -17.04 -18.75
N GLY A 106 11.96 -17.62 -19.23
CA GLY A 106 11.98 -18.55 -20.37
C GLY A 106 11.66 -17.87 -21.70
N LEU A 107 11.08 -18.62 -22.65
CA LEU A 107 10.74 -18.09 -23.96
C LEU A 107 9.44 -17.28 -23.88
N GLN A 108 9.54 -15.98 -24.16
CA GLN A 108 8.42 -15.03 -24.15
C GLN A 108 8.22 -14.38 -25.51
N SER A 109 7.02 -13.85 -25.74
CA SER A 109 6.76 -12.94 -26.86
C SER A 109 7.00 -11.51 -26.41
N ILE A 110 7.66 -10.72 -27.25
CA ILE A 110 7.93 -9.30 -26.98
C ILE A 110 7.53 -8.43 -28.18
N THR A 111 7.28 -7.16 -27.94
CA THR A 111 7.06 -6.17 -29.00
C THR A 111 8.35 -5.40 -29.27
N THR A 112 8.80 -5.42 -30.51
CA THR A 112 9.99 -4.69 -30.95
C THR A 112 9.62 -3.67 -32.00
N TRP A 113 10.59 -2.84 -32.38
CA TRP A 113 10.42 -1.84 -33.41
C TRP A 113 11.44 -2.06 -34.52
N THR A 114 11.01 -1.89 -35.78
CA THR A 114 11.90 -1.89 -36.93
C THR A 114 11.96 -0.52 -37.58
N ALA A 115 13.19 -0.08 -37.89
CA ALA A 115 13.48 1.17 -38.59
C ALA A 115 13.11 1.16 -40.08
N GLY A 116 12.22 0.25 -40.51
CA GLY A 116 11.95 -0.07 -41.91
C GLY A 116 13.12 -0.70 -42.67
N LYS A 117 14.21 -1.00 -41.95
CA LYS A 117 15.38 -1.72 -42.47
C LYS A 117 15.15 -3.21 -42.33
N THR A 118 15.46 -3.97 -43.39
CA THR A 118 15.55 -5.43 -43.31
C THR A 118 16.55 -5.82 -42.24
N ASN A 119 16.20 -6.82 -41.43
CA ASN A 119 17.06 -7.39 -40.39
C ASN A 119 17.50 -6.36 -39.34
N HIS A 120 16.58 -5.53 -38.88
CA HIS A 120 16.83 -4.52 -37.86
C HIS A 120 15.63 -4.44 -36.91
N PHE A 121 15.80 -4.93 -35.69
CA PHE A 121 14.79 -4.93 -34.65
C PHE A 121 15.40 -4.42 -33.35
N GLU A 122 14.79 -3.41 -32.74
CA GLU A 122 15.23 -2.82 -31.47
C GLU A 122 14.21 -3.14 -30.38
N LEU A 123 14.66 -3.25 -29.13
CA LEU A 123 13.83 -3.39 -27.93
C LEU A 123 13.09 -2.07 -27.61
N LYS A 124 12.16 -1.73 -28.49
CA LYS A 124 11.28 -0.57 -28.40
C LYS A 124 9.86 -1.02 -28.71
N ASP A 125 8.97 -0.75 -27.79
CA ASP A 125 7.54 -0.99 -27.94
C ASP A 125 6.81 0.36 -27.93
N ASN A 126 6.21 0.74 -29.06
CA ASN A 126 5.35 1.94 -29.14
C ASN A 126 3.84 1.62 -29.10
N SER A 127 3.48 0.37 -28.78
CA SER A 127 2.10 -0.06 -28.62
C SER A 127 1.53 0.27 -27.23
N ARG A 128 2.40 0.46 -26.23
CA ARG A 128 2.05 0.81 -24.84
C ARG A 128 2.45 2.24 -24.51
N GLY A 129 1.47 3.09 -24.19
CA GLY A 129 1.65 4.50 -23.86
C GLY A 129 2.55 5.28 -24.82
N GLY A 130 3.44 6.11 -24.26
CA GLY A 130 4.51 6.86 -24.93
C GLY A 130 5.72 5.99 -25.30
N GLY A 131 5.62 4.69 -25.02
CA GLY A 131 6.50 3.60 -25.40
C GLY A 131 7.33 3.02 -24.26
N ILE A 132 7.83 1.81 -24.45
CA ILE A 132 8.77 1.11 -23.57
C ILE A 132 10.07 0.96 -24.35
N TYR A 133 11.17 1.45 -23.79
CA TYR A 133 12.47 1.50 -24.45
C TYR A 133 13.52 0.85 -23.55
N THR A 134 14.21 -0.15 -24.06
CA THR A 134 15.27 -0.84 -23.30
C THR A 134 16.61 -0.68 -23.99
N TYR A 135 17.60 -0.28 -23.21
CA TYR A 135 18.95 -0.03 -23.68
C TYR A 135 19.99 -0.71 -22.80
N SER A 136 21.17 -0.98 -23.39
CA SER A 136 22.35 -1.48 -22.67
C SER A 136 23.33 -0.35 -22.43
N TRP A 137 23.89 -0.25 -21.24
CA TRP A 137 25.06 0.57 -20.96
C TRP A 137 26.33 -0.27 -21.16
N GLU A 138 27.16 0.14 -22.12
CA GLU A 138 28.32 -0.63 -22.56
C GLU A 138 29.61 0.17 -22.41
N PHE A 139 30.67 -0.51 -21.97
CA PHE A 139 32.02 0.03 -22.04
C PHE A 139 32.58 -0.14 -23.45
N ILE A 140 32.68 0.96 -24.19
CA ILE A 140 33.19 1.02 -25.54
C ILE A 140 34.60 1.62 -25.52
N LYS A 141 35.49 1.06 -26.33
CA LYS A 141 36.86 1.56 -26.47
C LYS A 141 36.86 2.88 -27.23
N ASP A 142 37.29 3.96 -26.60
CA ASP A 142 37.40 5.29 -27.22
C ASP A 142 38.86 5.60 -27.57
N PRO A 143 39.17 6.11 -28.79
CA PRO A 143 40.54 6.41 -29.18
C PRO A 143 41.26 7.48 -28.34
N ILE A 144 40.52 8.31 -27.59
CA ILE A 144 41.05 9.45 -26.83
C ILE A 144 40.93 9.22 -25.32
N LEU A 145 39.79 8.72 -24.85
CA LEU A 145 39.46 8.49 -23.44
C LEU A 145 39.78 7.07 -22.96
N ASP A 146 40.30 6.20 -23.85
CA ASP A 146 40.54 4.76 -23.67
C ASP A 146 39.26 3.94 -23.50
N ILE A 147 38.40 4.29 -22.53
CA ILE A 147 37.10 3.64 -22.29
C ILE A 147 36.02 4.71 -22.09
N GLN A 148 34.89 4.54 -22.78
CA GLN A 148 33.68 5.34 -22.60
C GLN A 148 32.51 4.43 -22.24
N LEU A 149 31.69 4.85 -21.27
CA LEU A 149 30.43 4.19 -20.95
C LEU A 149 29.31 4.85 -21.78
N LEU A 150 28.64 4.08 -22.64
CA LEU A 150 27.60 4.57 -23.54
C LEU A 150 26.32 3.76 -23.42
N ASN A 151 25.20 4.46 -23.41
CA ASN A 151 23.87 3.88 -23.52
C ASN A 151 23.56 3.61 -25.00
N ILE A 152 23.40 2.33 -25.37
CA ILE A 152 23.23 1.90 -26.76
C ILE A 152 21.97 1.03 -26.96
N PRO A 153 21.28 1.16 -28.11
CA PRO A 153 20.25 0.21 -28.49
C PRO A 153 20.88 -1.10 -28.94
N ILE A 154 20.32 -2.22 -28.47
CA ILE A 154 20.63 -3.53 -29.04
C ILE A 154 19.74 -3.77 -30.26
N ILE A 155 20.35 -4.26 -31.34
CA ILE A 155 19.70 -4.52 -32.62
C ILE A 155 19.79 -6.00 -32.93
N ASP A 156 18.64 -6.65 -33.07
CA ASP A 156 18.54 -8.02 -33.57
C ASP A 156 18.28 -8.03 -35.08
N THR A 157 18.73 -9.08 -35.76
CA THR A 157 18.60 -9.23 -37.22
C THR A 157 17.43 -10.12 -37.66
N SER A 158 16.84 -10.89 -36.76
CA SER A 158 15.82 -11.91 -37.06
C SER A 158 14.50 -11.70 -36.33
N ASN A 159 14.49 -10.85 -35.31
CA ASN A 159 13.48 -10.68 -34.27
C ASN A 159 13.23 -11.92 -33.41
N ASN A 160 14.18 -12.86 -33.41
CA ASN A 160 14.19 -14.04 -32.55
C ASN A 160 15.42 -13.96 -31.65
N TRP A 161 15.23 -13.41 -30.46
CA TRP A 161 16.28 -13.12 -29.49
C TRP A 161 16.60 -14.39 -28.69
N THR A 162 17.58 -15.17 -29.16
CA THR A 162 17.85 -16.50 -28.60
C THR A 162 18.85 -16.47 -27.45
N LYS A 163 18.81 -17.48 -26.57
CA LYS A 163 19.82 -17.66 -25.51
C LYS A 163 21.24 -17.75 -26.06
N LEU A 164 21.42 -18.34 -27.25
CA LEU A 164 22.75 -18.47 -27.87
C LEU A 164 23.35 -17.11 -28.26
N GLU A 165 22.51 -16.16 -28.63
CA GLU A 165 22.93 -14.82 -29.06
C GLU A 165 23.10 -13.87 -27.87
N TYR A 166 22.19 -13.92 -26.88
CA TYR A 166 22.08 -12.88 -25.86
C TYR A 166 22.53 -13.30 -24.45
N HIS A 167 22.69 -14.60 -24.15
CA HIS A 167 23.34 -15.03 -22.92
C HIS A 167 24.87 -15.03 -23.08
N ASP A 168 25.41 -13.85 -23.33
CA ASP A 168 26.83 -13.62 -23.60
C ASP A 168 27.57 -13.11 -22.34
N SER A 169 28.79 -12.60 -22.52
CA SER A 169 29.60 -12.12 -21.39
C SER A 169 29.08 -10.86 -20.70
N TYR A 170 28.13 -10.15 -21.32
CA TYR A 170 27.44 -9.01 -20.72
C TYR A 170 26.09 -9.38 -20.14
N ASN A 171 25.58 -10.60 -20.35
CA ASN A 171 24.22 -11.02 -20.03
C ASN A 171 23.16 -10.15 -20.73
N HIS A 172 23.30 -9.93 -22.04
CA HIS A 172 22.28 -9.19 -22.80
C HIS A 172 20.86 -9.79 -22.75
N ASP A 173 20.71 -11.04 -22.29
CA ASP A 173 19.40 -11.63 -22.00
C ASP A 173 18.67 -10.92 -20.85
N ALA A 174 19.37 -10.20 -19.96
CA ALA A 174 18.79 -9.32 -18.94
C ALA A 174 17.98 -8.15 -19.54
N LEU A 175 18.35 -7.67 -20.74
CA LEU A 175 17.54 -6.67 -21.44
C LEU A 175 16.18 -7.25 -21.86
N LEU A 176 16.15 -8.53 -22.17
CA LEU A 176 14.93 -9.22 -22.57
C LEU A 176 13.98 -9.36 -21.38
N ASP A 177 14.49 -9.69 -20.19
CA ASP A 177 13.68 -9.71 -18.96
C ASP A 177 13.14 -8.32 -18.62
N ALA A 178 13.97 -7.27 -18.64
CA ALA A 178 13.53 -5.91 -18.33
C ALA A 178 12.48 -5.41 -19.33
N HIS A 179 12.69 -5.64 -20.62
CA HIS A 179 11.75 -5.21 -21.67
C HIS A 179 10.39 -5.90 -21.50
N TRP A 180 10.39 -7.24 -21.46
CA TRP A 180 9.17 -8.02 -21.28
C TRP A 180 8.50 -7.74 -19.93
N GLY A 181 9.29 -7.58 -18.86
CA GLY A 181 8.77 -7.31 -17.53
C GLY A 181 8.00 -5.99 -17.44
N ILE A 182 8.47 -4.93 -18.12
CA ILE A 182 7.74 -3.67 -18.21
C ILE A 182 6.51 -3.78 -19.13
N GLU A 183 6.56 -4.56 -20.23
CA GLU A 183 5.36 -4.85 -21.03
C GLU A 183 4.25 -5.44 -20.14
N MET A 184 4.59 -6.46 -19.35
CA MET A 184 3.65 -7.14 -18.45
C MET A 184 3.18 -6.25 -17.30
N THR A 185 4.08 -5.43 -16.74
CA THR A 185 3.76 -4.51 -15.64
C THR A 185 2.81 -3.40 -16.11
N TYR A 186 3.08 -2.80 -17.28
CA TYR A 186 2.18 -1.83 -17.89
C TYR A 186 0.80 -2.44 -18.16
N ASP A 187 0.76 -3.65 -18.72
CA ASP A 187 -0.51 -4.34 -19.02
C ASP A 187 -1.31 -4.65 -17.76
N TYR A 188 -0.65 -5.04 -16.66
CA TYR A 188 -1.28 -5.20 -15.36
C TYR A 188 -1.93 -3.89 -14.89
N PHE A 189 -1.17 -2.79 -14.78
CA PHE A 189 -1.72 -1.52 -14.29
C PHE A 189 -2.85 -0.98 -15.16
N LYS A 190 -2.73 -1.12 -16.49
CA LYS A 190 -3.77 -0.73 -17.44
C LYS A 190 -5.02 -1.59 -17.32
N SER A 191 -4.88 -2.91 -17.29
CA SER A 191 -6.03 -3.82 -17.32
C SER A 191 -6.73 -3.97 -15.95
N VAL A 192 -5.98 -3.87 -14.86
CA VAL A 192 -6.50 -4.09 -13.49
C VAL A 192 -6.96 -2.78 -12.86
N HIS A 193 -6.17 -1.71 -12.99
CA HIS A 193 -6.41 -0.44 -12.31
C HIS A 193 -6.85 0.70 -13.24
N ASN A 194 -6.95 0.43 -14.55
CA ASN A 194 -7.21 1.46 -15.56
C ASN A 194 -6.20 2.63 -15.47
N ARG A 195 -4.96 2.31 -15.11
CA ARG A 195 -3.87 3.27 -14.99
C ARG A 195 -2.98 3.20 -16.24
N LEU A 196 -2.73 4.35 -16.83
CA LEU A 196 -1.89 4.49 -18.02
C LEU A 196 -0.44 4.76 -17.62
N SER A 197 0.43 3.76 -17.71
CA SER A 197 1.84 3.83 -17.26
C SER A 197 2.00 4.13 -15.75
N TYR A 198 3.21 4.52 -15.33
CA TYR A 198 3.55 4.77 -13.93
C TYR A 198 2.94 6.06 -13.38
N ASP A 199 2.52 7.01 -14.23
CA ASP A 199 2.02 8.35 -13.86
C ASP A 199 0.52 8.54 -14.14
N GLY A 200 -0.12 7.59 -14.83
CA GLY A 200 -1.51 7.71 -15.25
C GLY A 200 -1.73 8.56 -16.51
N ASP A 201 -0.67 9.03 -17.18
CA ASP A 201 -0.72 9.84 -18.41
C ASP A 201 0.02 9.18 -19.59
N ASP A 202 0.14 7.85 -19.54
CA ASP A 202 0.77 7.05 -20.60
C ASP A 202 2.24 7.46 -20.83
N SER A 203 2.96 7.93 -19.82
CA SER A 203 4.36 8.31 -19.98
C SER A 203 5.24 7.15 -20.44
N ARG A 204 6.28 7.52 -21.18
CA ARG A 204 7.29 6.59 -21.69
C ARG A 204 8.08 5.98 -20.53
N VAL A 205 8.42 4.70 -20.66
CA VAL A 205 9.25 3.97 -19.71
C VAL A 205 10.60 3.65 -20.33
N PHE A 206 11.69 4.01 -19.66
CA PHE A 206 13.05 3.67 -20.05
C PHE A 206 13.65 2.65 -19.08
N ASN A 207 14.21 1.58 -19.64
CA ASN A 207 15.01 0.59 -18.95
C ASN A 207 16.49 0.79 -19.30
N ASN A 208 17.29 1.15 -18.31
CA ASN A 208 18.73 1.38 -18.41
C ASN A 208 19.48 0.17 -17.85
N VAL A 209 19.66 -0.87 -18.66
CA VAL A 209 20.27 -2.14 -18.25
C VAL A 209 21.80 -2.04 -18.34
N HIS A 210 22.51 -2.74 -17.45
CA HIS A 210 23.98 -2.69 -17.31
C HIS A 210 24.53 -1.32 -16.95
N TYR A 211 23.71 -0.45 -16.36
CA TYR A 211 24.19 0.83 -15.86
C TYR A 211 25.33 0.59 -14.87
N PHE A 212 26.39 1.38 -14.98
CA PHE A 212 27.57 1.19 -14.13
C PHE A 212 27.68 2.29 -13.09
N ASN A 213 27.82 1.88 -11.83
CA ASN A 213 28.16 2.75 -10.72
C ASN A 213 29.31 2.13 -9.92
N ALA A 214 30.47 2.80 -9.90
CA ALA A 214 31.68 2.28 -9.25
C ALA A 214 31.58 2.18 -7.71
N PHE A 215 30.53 2.75 -7.11
CA PHE A 215 30.35 2.83 -5.65
C PHE A 215 29.20 1.99 -5.12
N VAL A 216 28.48 1.30 -6.00
CA VAL A 216 27.31 0.49 -5.65
C VAL A 216 27.53 -0.92 -6.19
N ALA A 217 27.15 -1.92 -5.41
CA ALA A 217 27.12 -3.29 -5.92
C ALA A 217 26.05 -3.42 -7.01
N ASN A 218 25.97 -4.59 -7.64
CA ASN A 218 24.87 -4.87 -8.56
C ASN A 218 23.53 -4.71 -7.82
N ASN A 219 22.59 -3.99 -8.43
CA ASN A 219 21.31 -3.60 -7.84
C ASN A 219 20.32 -3.12 -8.92
N ALA A 220 19.09 -2.79 -8.56
CA ALA A 220 18.17 -2.01 -9.39
C ALA A 220 17.62 -0.82 -8.60
N TYR A 221 17.16 0.22 -9.31
CA TYR A 221 16.42 1.32 -8.72
C TYR A 221 15.57 2.08 -9.74
N TRP A 222 14.46 2.65 -9.28
CA TRP A 222 13.75 3.75 -9.93
C TRP A 222 14.40 5.09 -9.59
N ASP A 223 14.70 5.91 -10.61
CA ASP A 223 15.17 7.27 -10.41
C ASP A 223 13.99 8.25 -10.50
N PRO A 224 13.54 8.86 -9.38
CA PRO A 224 12.42 9.81 -9.40
C PRO A 224 12.76 11.16 -10.06
N VAL A 225 14.03 11.43 -10.38
CA VAL A 225 14.46 12.66 -11.05
C VAL A 225 14.37 12.52 -12.57
N THR A 226 14.78 11.37 -13.10
CA THR A 226 14.71 11.09 -14.54
C THR A 226 13.43 10.36 -14.93
N GLU A 227 12.73 9.75 -13.96
CA GLU A 227 11.56 8.90 -14.14
C GLU A 227 11.86 7.68 -15.03
N GLU A 228 13.01 7.05 -14.76
CA GLU A 228 13.52 5.89 -15.49
C GLU A 228 13.99 4.79 -14.52
N ILE A 229 14.06 3.55 -15.02
CA ILE A 229 14.54 2.41 -14.24
C ILE A 229 15.99 2.11 -14.63
N TYR A 230 16.84 1.91 -13.63
CA TYR A 230 18.25 1.59 -13.79
C TYR A 230 18.55 0.24 -13.17
N TYR A 231 19.21 -0.62 -13.93
CA TYR A 231 19.70 -1.92 -13.48
C TYR A 231 21.23 -1.85 -13.44
N ILE A 232 21.76 -1.71 -12.23
CA ILE A 232 23.19 -1.65 -11.98
C ILE A 232 23.76 -3.04 -12.15
N TYR A 233 24.59 -3.22 -13.16
CA TYR A 233 25.26 -4.49 -13.38
C TYR A 233 26.64 -4.30 -13.99
N CYS A 234 27.65 -4.91 -13.37
CA CYS A 234 28.96 -5.08 -13.96
C CYS A 234 29.37 -6.56 -13.82
N PRO A 235 29.49 -7.32 -14.92
CA PRO A 235 29.83 -8.74 -14.83
C PRO A 235 31.19 -8.94 -14.17
N HIS A 236 31.24 -9.70 -13.07
CA HIS A 236 32.45 -9.91 -12.26
C HIS A 236 33.63 -10.51 -13.04
N ASN A 237 33.34 -11.23 -14.13
CA ASN A 237 34.34 -11.85 -15.00
C ASN A 237 34.74 -10.97 -16.21
N ASN A 238 34.04 -9.86 -16.46
CA ASN A 238 34.41 -8.91 -17.50
C ASN A 238 35.72 -8.20 -17.11
N SER A 239 36.66 -8.08 -18.05
CA SER A 239 38.00 -7.53 -17.77
C SER A 239 37.99 -6.09 -17.28
N ILE A 240 37.02 -5.29 -17.71
CA ILE A 240 36.85 -3.89 -17.29
C ILE A 240 36.27 -3.85 -15.88
N CYS A 241 35.15 -4.55 -15.66
CA CYS A 241 34.49 -4.65 -14.35
C CYS A 241 35.40 -5.20 -13.25
N LYS A 242 36.21 -6.22 -13.58
CA LYS A 242 37.19 -6.80 -12.66
C LYS A 242 38.21 -5.78 -12.15
N GLY A 243 38.53 -4.75 -12.95
CA GLY A 243 39.43 -3.67 -12.55
C GLY A 243 38.86 -2.77 -11.45
N PHE A 244 37.54 -2.69 -11.32
CA PHE A 244 36.86 -1.87 -10.30
C PHE A 244 36.71 -2.57 -8.95
N ASN A 245 36.94 -3.89 -8.88
CA ASN A 245 36.89 -4.67 -7.65
C ASN A 245 35.58 -4.47 -6.87
N LEU A 246 34.45 -4.50 -7.59
CA LEU A 246 33.12 -4.36 -6.99
C LEU A 246 32.82 -5.51 -6.02
N PRO A 247 32.08 -5.26 -4.93
CA PRO A 247 31.63 -6.31 -4.03
C PRO A 247 30.73 -7.32 -4.76
N ILE A 248 30.95 -8.61 -4.49
CA ILE A 248 30.03 -9.69 -4.88
C ILE A 248 29.09 -9.91 -3.70
N LEU A 249 27.82 -9.54 -3.83
CA LEU A 249 26.83 -9.70 -2.76
C LEU A 249 26.03 -10.99 -2.92
N LEU A 250 25.72 -11.36 -4.17
CA LEU A 250 24.98 -12.56 -4.53
C LEU A 250 25.80 -13.48 -5.43
N ASP A 251 25.24 -14.65 -5.78
CA ASP A 251 25.83 -15.51 -6.81
C ASP A 251 25.87 -14.74 -8.14
N PRO A 252 27.06 -14.48 -8.72
CA PRO A 252 27.23 -13.77 -10.00
C PRO A 252 26.42 -14.35 -11.17
N THR A 253 25.98 -15.61 -11.07
CA THR A 253 25.15 -16.28 -12.07
C THR A 253 23.73 -15.70 -12.12
N TYR A 254 23.24 -15.11 -11.04
CA TYR A 254 21.85 -14.64 -10.93
C TYR A 254 21.73 -13.16 -10.56
N GLU A 255 22.86 -12.48 -10.35
CA GLU A 255 22.96 -11.09 -9.87
C GLU A 255 22.67 -10.03 -10.97
N ASP A 256 21.80 -10.35 -11.92
CA ASP A 256 21.25 -9.42 -12.91
C ASP A 256 19.84 -9.07 -12.41
N PHE A 257 19.67 -7.92 -11.75
CA PHE A 257 18.45 -7.50 -11.04
C PHE A 257 17.27 -7.15 -11.98
N THR A 258 17.03 -7.96 -13.01
CA THR A 258 16.05 -7.75 -14.09
C THR A 258 14.93 -8.79 -14.09
N SER A 259 14.84 -9.67 -13.08
CA SER A 259 13.71 -10.58 -12.93
C SER A 259 12.39 -9.81 -12.79
N LEU A 260 11.27 -10.45 -13.17
CA LEU A 260 9.97 -9.77 -13.27
C LEU A 260 9.56 -9.12 -11.94
N ASP A 261 9.84 -9.78 -10.83
CA ASP A 261 9.57 -9.30 -9.48
C ASP A 261 10.35 -8.03 -9.14
N ILE A 262 11.62 -7.93 -9.54
CA ILE A 262 12.42 -6.71 -9.38
C ILE A 262 11.95 -5.63 -10.34
N VAL A 263 11.76 -5.94 -11.62
CA VAL A 263 11.32 -4.99 -12.65
C VAL A 263 9.98 -4.33 -12.26
N SER A 264 9.03 -5.12 -11.78
CA SER A 264 7.72 -4.62 -11.34
C SER A 264 7.77 -3.88 -10.01
N HIS A 265 8.70 -4.23 -9.11
CA HIS A 265 8.98 -3.47 -7.90
C HIS A 265 9.52 -2.07 -8.24
N GLU A 266 10.51 -1.95 -9.14
CA GLU A 266 11.05 -0.66 -9.55
C GLU A 266 10.02 0.24 -10.23
N PHE A 267 9.21 -0.33 -11.13
CA PHE A 267 8.08 0.40 -11.71
C PHE A 267 7.06 0.85 -10.64
N GLY A 268 6.92 0.04 -9.59
CA GLY A 268 6.09 0.31 -8.42
C GLY A 268 6.45 1.62 -7.72
N HIS A 269 7.74 1.94 -7.56
CA HIS A 269 8.18 3.22 -7.02
C HIS A 269 7.69 4.41 -7.85
N GLY A 270 7.66 4.29 -9.18
CA GLY A 270 7.08 5.32 -10.05
C GLY A 270 5.58 5.54 -9.78
N VAL A 271 4.82 4.47 -9.58
CA VAL A 271 3.39 4.53 -9.22
C VAL A 271 3.18 5.16 -7.86
N ASN A 272 3.97 4.77 -6.87
CA ASN A 272 3.92 5.31 -5.51
C ASN A 272 4.30 6.80 -5.49
N GLY A 273 5.33 7.18 -6.26
CA GLY A 273 5.80 8.55 -6.42
C GLY A 273 4.74 9.49 -6.99
N ASP A 274 3.99 9.07 -8.01
CA ASP A 274 2.91 9.88 -8.58
C ASP A 274 1.70 10.00 -7.64
N LEU A 275 1.31 8.90 -6.97
CA LEU A 275 0.08 8.88 -6.18
C LEU A 275 0.24 9.46 -4.77
N ALA A 276 1.32 9.11 -4.07
CA ALA A 276 1.55 9.50 -2.69
C ALA A 276 2.80 10.39 -2.52
N GLY A 277 3.82 10.21 -3.35
CA GLY A 277 5.04 11.01 -3.33
C GLY A 277 5.84 10.86 -2.04
N PHE A 278 5.94 9.63 -1.52
CA PHE A 278 6.64 9.33 -0.27
C PHE A 278 8.05 9.93 -0.25
N VAL A 279 8.41 10.55 0.87
CA VAL A 279 9.80 10.94 1.11
C VAL A 279 10.61 9.75 1.59
N LEU A 280 11.92 9.79 1.40
CA LEU A 280 12.85 8.75 1.88
C LEU A 280 13.14 8.87 3.39
N ASP A 281 12.10 9.15 4.20
CA ASP A 281 12.16 9.16 5.67
C ASP A 281 11.55 7.87 6.25
N MET A 282 11.82 7.62 7.54
CA MET A 282 11.47 6.42 8.34
C MET A 282 10.27 5.59 7.83
N GLU A 283 9.03 5.98 8.15
CA GLU A 283 7.84 5.21 7.75
C GLU A 283 7.41 5.44 6.29
N PRO A 284 7.43 6.67 5.74
CA PRO A 284 7.06 6.88 4.35
C PRO A 284 7.91 6.05 3.36
N GLY A 285 9.22 5.94 3.58
CA GLY A 285 10.10 5.10 2.78
C GLY A 285 9.78 3.61 2.92
N ALA A 286 9.50 3.14 4.14
CA ALA A 286 9.06 1.76 4.35
C ALA A 286 7.71 1.46 3.68
N LEU A 287 6.79 2.43 3.60
CA LEU A 287 5.55 2.28 2.83
C LEU A 287 5.83 2.23 1.33
N ASP A 288 6.73 3.06 0.82
CA ASP A 288 7.12 3.05 -0.60
C ASP A 288 7.63 1.67 -1.02
N GLU A 289 8.61 1.13 -0.31
CA GLU A 289 9.12 -0.23 -0.48
C GLU A 289 8.02 -1.30 -0.38
N GLY A 290 7.14 -1.16 0.63
CA GLY A 290 6.09 -2.15 0.88
C GLY A 290 5.01 -2.15 -0.19
N PHE A 291 4.65 -0.99 -0.74
CA PHE A 291 3.75 -0.91 -1.89
C PHE A 291 4.41 -1.44 -3.16
N SER A 292 5.70 -1.19 -3.38
CA SER A 292 6.47 -1.77 -4.49
C SER A 292 6.51 -3.31 -4.42
N ASP A 293 6.69 -3.89 -3.24
CA ASP A 293 6.54 -5.33 -2.99
C ASP A 293 5.11 -5.81 -3.33
N ILE A 294 4.06 -5.07 -2.95
CA ILE A 294 2.66 -5.41 -3.28
C ILE A 294 2.44 -5.44 -4.80
N TRP A 295 2.96 -4.46 -5.53
CA TRP A 295 2.85 -4.41 -6.99
C TRP A 295 3.56 -5.57 -7.65
N ASN A 296 4.74 -5.92 -7.17
CA ASN A 296 5.44 -7.13 -7.58
C ASN A 296 4.55 -8.38 -7.39
N VAL A 297 4.00 -8.61 -6.20
CA VAL A 297 3.12 -9.77 -5.94
C VAL A 297 1.96 -9.81 -6.94
N ALA A 298 1.34 -8.66 -7.18
CA ALA A 298 0.17 -8.55 -8.04
C ALA A 298 0.51 -8.77 -9.53
N VAL A 299 1.62 -8.22 -10.01
CA VAL A 299 2.11 -8.43 -11.39
C VAL A 299 2.51 -9.89 -11.61
N ASN A 300 3.21 -10.51 -10.68
CA ASN A 300 3.56 -11.93 -10.79
C ASN A 300 2.30 -12.83 -10.75
N ASN A 301 1.30 -12.47 -9.94
CA ASN A 301 -0.01 -13.14 -9.97
C ASN A 301 -0.74 -12.93 -11.31
N TYR A 302 -0.66 -11.73 -11.89
CA TYR A 302 -1.22 -11.42 -13.19
C TYR A 302 -0.62 -12.29 -14.31
N VAL A 303 0.71 -12.39 -14.41
CA VAL A 303 1.35 -13.23 -15.45
C VAL A 303 1.05 -14.72 -15.25
N ASN A 304 0.97 -15.20 -14.01
CA ASN A 304 0.55 -16.58 -13.72
C ASN A 304 -0.85 -16.85 -14.27
N LYS A 305 -1.76 -15.88 -14.16
CA LYS A 305 -3.14 -16.00 -14.61
C LYS A 305 -3.31 -15.85 -16.11
N VAL A 306 -2.67 -14.86 -16.72
CA VAL A 306 -2.89 -14.53 -18.14
C VAL A 306 -1.98 -15.33 -19.08
N LEU A 307 -0.79 -15.75 -18.63
CA LEU A 307 0.17 -16.52 -19.41
C LEU A 307 0.32 -17.97 -18.93
N GLY A 308 -0.32 -18.36 -17.81
CA GLY A 308 -0.19 -19.72 -17.25
C GLY A 308 1.17 -20.00 -16.61
N MET A 309 1.95 -18.97 -16.32
CA MET A 309 3.24 -19.08 -15.64
C MET A 309 3.09 -19.59 -14.20
N GLN A 310 4.22 -19.96 -13.58
CA GLN A 310 4.27 -20.50 -12.21
C GLN A 310 5.30 -19.73 -11.37
N LYS A 311 5.25 -18.40 -11.42
CA LYS A 311 6.07 -17.51 -10.60
C LYS A 311 5.69 -17.63 -9.12
N ASN A 312 6.68 -17.52 -8.24
CA ASN A 312 6.45 -17.55 -6.80
C ASN A 312 6.10 -16.15 -6.28
N ILE A 313 4.80 -15.87 -6.18
CA ILE A 313 4.30 -14.55 -5.83
C ILE A 313 4.53 -14.12 -4.37
N TRP A 314 5.10 -14.97 -3.50
CA TRP A 314 5.26 -14.67 -2.07
C TRP A 314 6.70 -14.49 -1.61
N LEU A 315 7.65 -14.62 -2.53
CA LEU A 315 9.05 -14.27 -2.34
C LEU A 315 9.40 -13.12 -3.28
N VAL A 316 10.31 -12.26 -2.83
CA VAL A 316 10.84 -11.15 -3.62
C VAL A 316 12.29 -11.46 -3.94
N GLY A 317 12.67 -11.37 -5.22
CA GLY A 317 14.00 -11.66 -5.73
C GLY A 317 14.36 -13.15 -5.70
N ASP A 318 13.40 -14.07 -5.81
CA ASP A 318 13.68 -15.52 -5.71
C ASP A 318 14.35 -16.12 -6.94
N GLU A 319 14.21 -15.46 -8.09
CA GLU A 319 14.94 -15.81 -9.31
C GLU A 319 16.40 -15.31 -9.29
N THR A 320 16.66 -14.23 -8.55
CA THR A 320 17.98 -13.65 -8.30
C THR A 320 18.70 -14.30 -7.11
N VAL A 321 17.95 -14.80 -6.12
CA VAL A 321 18.47 -15.54 -4.95
C VAL A 321 17.82 -16.93 -4.88
N PRO A 322 18.28 -17.90 -5.69
CA PRO A 322 17.71 -19.23 -5.71
C PRO A 322 17.76 -19.91 -4.33
N GLY A 323 16.64 -20.53 -3.93
CA GLY A 323 16.52 -21.25 -2.66
C GLY A 323 15.85 -20.48 -1.53
N GLY A 324 15.46 -19.21 -1.74
CA GLY A 324 14.68 -18.48 -0.74
C GLY A 324 14.29 -17.04 -1.07
N GLY A 325 14.87 -16.40 -2.09
CA GLY A 325 14.64 -14.98 -2.35
C GLY A 325 15.33 -14.04 -1.37
N MET A 326 15.25 -12.76 -1.67
CA MET A 326 15.78 -11.69 -0.83
C MET A 326 14.90 -11.50 0.40
N ARG A 327 13.58 -11.47 0.19
CA ARG A 327 12.57 -11.27 1.25
C ARG A 327 11.37 -12.20 1.07
N SER A 328 10.61 -12.41 2.14
CA SER A 328 9.35 -13.16 2.11
C SER A 328 8.17 -12.30 2.57
N VAL A 329 7.21 -12.11 1.68
CA VAL A 329 5.93 -11.44 1.97
C VAL A 329 5.06 -12.32 2.89
N SER A 330 5.08 -13.64 2.68
CA SER A 330 4.24 -14.58 3.45
C SER A 330 4.79 -14.93 4.84
N ASN A 331 6.12 -14.91 4.99
CA ASN A 331 6.80 -15.17 6.25
C ASN A 331 8.05 -14.28 6.42
N PRO A 332 7.89 -12.99 6.75
CA PRO A 332 9.01 -12.06 6.89
C PRO A 332 10.14 -12.54 7.80
N LYS A 333 9.80 -13.29 8.87
CA LYS A 333 10.77 -13.83 9.83
C LYS A 333 11.55 -15.06 9.31
N SER A 334 11.31 -15.52 8.09
CA SER A 334 11.92 -16.75 7.58
C SER A 334 13.44 -16.59 7.48
N THR A 335 14.20 -17.46 8.14
CA THR A 335 15.67 -17.48 8.02
C THR A 335 16.17 -18.14 6.73
N THR A 336 15.26 -18.54 5.84
CA THR A 336 15.59 -19.10 4.53
C THR A 336 15.77 -18.03 3.45
N VAL A 337 15.31 -16.80 3.69
CA VAL A 337 15.54 -15.66 2.80
C VAL A 337 16.80 -14.92 3.21
N LEU A 338 17.35 -14.09 2.32
CA LEU A 338 18.58 -13.35 2.59
C LEU A 338 18.42 -12.31 3.71
N TYR A 339 17.28 -11.61 3.74
CA TYR A 339 16.99 -10.55 4.70
C TYR A 339 15.67 -10.84 5.45
N PRO A 340 15.71 -11.58 6.57
CA PRO A 340 14.57 -11.71 7.46
C PRO A 340 14.20 -10.36 8.07
N GLY A 341 12.92 -10.13 8.32
CA GLY A 341 12.44 -8.87 8.89
C GLY A 341 11.08 -8.97 9.60
N PRO A 342 10.51 -7.82 9.99
CA PRO A 342 9.32 -7.74 10.82
C PRO A 342 8.06 -8.16 10.07
N ASN A 343 7.20 -8.91 10.76
CA ASN A 343 5.82 -9.16 10.36
C ASN A 343 4.80 -8.39 11.23
N THR A 344 5.29 -7.70 12.26
CA THR A 344 4.52 -6.96 13.25
C THR A 344 5.13 -5.57 13.39
N TYR A 345 4.30 -4.53 13.34
CA TYR A 345 4.70 -3.13 13.55
C TYR A 345 5.30 -2.96 14.94
N TYR A 346 6.52 -2.42 15.01
CA TYR A 346 7.33 -2.34 16.23
C TYR A 346 7.47 -3.69 16.97
N GLY A 347 7.50 -4.80 16.23
CA GLY A 347 7.74 -6.15 16.75
C GLY A 347 9.22 -6.52 16.85
N ASP A 348 9.51 -7.81 16.98
CA ASP A 348 10.84 -8.33 17.36
C ASP A 348 11.96 -7.97 16.37
N LEU A 349 11.64 -7.98 15.07
CA LEU A 349 12.59 -7.71 14.00
C LEU A 349 12.38 -6.34 13.36
N TRP A 350 11.65 -5.45 14.03
CA TRP A 350 11.55 -4.07 13.56
C TRP A 350 12.91 -3.40 13.71
N ASP A 351 13.39 -2.75 12.64
CA ASP A 351 14.64 -2.01 12.70
C ASP A 351 14.40 -0.63 13.30
N PHE A 352 14.82 -0.47 14.55
CA PHE A 352 14.78 0.80 15.28
C PHE A 352 16.07 1.60 15.13
N GLU A 353 17.18 0.97 14.72
CA GLU A 353 18.51 1.58 14.70
C GLU A 353 18.65 2.46 13.46
N ASP A 354 18.51 1.84 12.29
CA ASP A 354 18.69 2.53 11.00
C ASP A 354 17.35 2.96 10.39
N ASN A 355 16.23 2.39 10.88
CA ASN A 355 14.90 2.53 10.29
C ASN A 355 14.91 2.20 8.78
N GLU A 356 15.64 1.15 8.44
CA GLU A 356 15.90 0.71 7.09
C GLU A 356 14.58 0.36 6.39
N ALA A 357 14.31 1.04 5.27
CA ALA A 357 13.02 1.01 4.59
C ALA A 357 12.68 -0.39 4.07
N HIS A 358 13.63 -1.08 3.44
CA HIS A 358 13.40 -2.42 2.88
C HIS A 358 13.06 -3.45 3.97
N THR A 359 13.61 -3.28 5.18
CA THR A 359 13.36 -4.12 6.35
C THR A 359 11.98 -3.83 6.91
N ASN A 360 11.72 -2.58 7.30
CA ASN A 360 10.47 -2.21 7.96
C ASN A 360 9.26 -2.30 7.02
N SER A 361 9.44 -2.25 5.70
CA SER A 361 8.39 -2.46 4.69
C SER A 361 7.67 -3.80 4.80
N LEU A 362 8.34 -4.82 5.35
CA LEU A 362 7.81 -6.18 5.41
C LEU A 362 6.55 -6.31 6.27
N VAL A 363 6.28 -5.33 7.15
CA VAL A 363 4.99 -5.23 7.84
C VAL A 363 3.85 -4.96 6.85
N LEU A 364 4.02 -4.03 5.92
CA LEU A 364 3.04 -3.73 4.88
C LEU A 364 2.93 -4.89 3.86
N SER A 365 4.06 -5.44 3.42
CA SER A 365 4.07 -6.61 2.53
C SER A 365 3.33 -7.79 3.20
N HIS A 366 3.57 -8.05 4.49
CA HIS A 366 2.88 -9.11 5.23
C HIS A 366 1.39 -8.85 5.47
N TRP A 367 1.01 -7.58 5.66
CA TRP A 367 -0.39 -7.17 5.71
C TRP A 367 -1.11 -7.58 4.43
N PHE A 368 -0.51 -7.33 3.27
CA PHE A 368 -1.10 -7.68 1.99
C PHE A 368 -1.28 -9.20 1.82
N TYR A 369 -0.28 -10.01 2.19
CA TYR A 369 -0.42 -11.46 2.23
C TYR A 369 -1.58 -11.90 3.14
N THR A 370 -1.63 -11.34 4.34
CA THR A 370 -2.61 -11.70 5.36
C THR A 370 -4.03 -11.35 4.93
N LEU A 371 -4.23 -10.18 4.32
CA LEU A 371 -5.50 -9.77 3.73
C LEU A 371 -5.90 -10.66 2.56
N SER A 372 -4.95 -10.97 1.68
CA SER A 372 -5.19 -11.76 0.47
C SER A 372 -5.54 -13.22 0.77
N LYS A 373 -4.73 -13.90 1.59
CA LYS A 373 -4.83 -15.35 1.84
C LYS A 373 -5.60 -15.69 3.10
N GLY A 374 -5.70 -14.76 4.04
CA GLY A 374 -6.15 -15.05 5.39
C GLY A 374 -5.06 -15.72 6.20
N LYS A 375 -5.11 -15.54 7.52
CA LYS A 375 -4.14 -16.12 8.44
C LYS A 375 -4.74 -16.21 9.84
N ILE A 376 -4.45 -17.30 10.53
CA ILE A 376 -4.72 -17.48 11.95
C ILE A 376 -3.39 -17.53 12.66
N GLY A 377 -3.24 -16.79 13.75
CA GLY A 377 -2.00 -16.78 14.50
C GLY A 377 -2.01 -15.82 15.67
N PHE A 378 -0.80 -15.48 16.11
CA PHE A 378 -0.54 -14.39 17.03
C PHE A 378 0.60 -13.54 16.48
N ASN A 379 0.61 -12.26 16.83
CA ASN A 379 1.69 -11.33 16.47
C ASN A 379 2.67 -11.15 17.63
N ASP A 380 3.69 -10.31 17.44
CA ASP A 380 4.76 -10.11 18.43
C ASP A 380 4.28 -9.40 19.69
N HIS A 381 3.08 -8.80 19.66
CA HIS A 381 2.41 -8.20 20.82
C HIS A 381 1.48 -9.19 21.55
N GLU A 382 1.60 -10.49 21.25
CA GLU A 382 0.79 -11.60 21.75
C GLU A 382 -0.71 -11.52 21.39
N CYS A 383 -1.06 -10.69 20.41
CA CYS A 383 -2.43 -10.55 19.92
C CYS A 383 -2.80 -11.71 19.03
N THR A 384 -3.84 -12.45 19.41
CA THR A 384 -4.40 -13.49 18.56
C THR A 384 -5.28 -12.87 17.48
N TYR A 385 -5.13 -13.33 16.24
CA TYR A 385 -5.94 -12.88 15.11
C TYR A 385 -6.42 -14.05 14.26
N ASN A 386 -7.55 -13.82 13.58
CA ASN A 386 -8.13 -14.75 12.61
C ASN A 386 -8.67 -13.93 11.42
N VAL A 387 -7.85 -13.80 10.39
CA VAL A 387 -8.16 -13.03 9.19
C VAL A 387 -8.73 -13.97 8.14
N SER A 388 -9.93 -13.65 7.64
CA SER A 388 -10.51 -14.32 6.47
C SER A 388 -9.96 -13.69 5.19
N GLY A 389 -9.29 -14.48 4.35
CA GLY A 389 -8.71 -13.99 3.11
C GLY A 389 -9.75 -13.54 2.09
N ILE A 390 -9.49 -12.42 1.41
CA ILE A 390 -10.40 -11.86 0.38
C ILE A 390 -9.96 -12.15 -1.06
N GLY A 391 -8.80 -12.79 -1.24
CA GLY A 391 -8.15 -13.00 -2.53
C GLY A 391 -7.30 -11.80 -2.96
N ILE A 392 -6.29 -12.06 -3.79
CA ILE A 392 -5.32 -11.06 -4.26
C ILE A 392 -6.03 -9.97 -5.06
N GLU A 393 -6.94 -10.32 -5.97
CA GLU A 393 -7.60 -9.34 -6.84
C GLU A 393 -8.46 -8.31 -6.09
N LYS A 394 -8.96 -8.66 -4.90
CA LYS A 394 -9.66 -7.69 -4.05
C LYS A 394 -8.68 -6.87 -3.21
N ALA A 395 -7.64 -7.52 -2.69
CA ALA A 395 -6.62 -6.88 -1.86
C ALA A 395 -5.81 -5.85 -2.67
N GLU A 396 -5.42 -6.15 -3.91
CA GLU A 396 -4.63 -5.24 -4.77
C GLU A 396 -5.41 -3.95 -5.09
N ARG A 397 -6.73 -4.05 -5.25
CA ARG A 397 -7.61 -2.88 -5.44
C ARG A 397 -7.71 -2.03 -4.17
N ILE A 398 -7.75 -2.67 -3.00
CA ILE A 398 -7.73 -1.95 -1.72
C ILE A 398 -6.41 -1.21 -1.55
N ALA A 399 -5.28 -1.88 -1.81
CA ALA A 399 -3.96 -1.24 -1.75
C ALA A 399 -3.86 -0.06 -2.71
N TYR A 400 -4.33 -0.21 -3.95
CA TYR A 400 -4.26 0.84 -4.97
C TYR A 400 -5.10 2.06 -4.61
N VAL A 401 -6.36 1.83 -4.20
CA VAL A 401 -7.25 2.92 -3.77
C VAL A 401 -6.79 3.53 -2.45
N ALA A 402 -6.16 2.77 -1.55
CA ALA A 402 -5.58 3.31 -0.32
C ALA A 402 -4.49 4.32 -0.63
N LEU A 403 -3.62 4.02 -1.61
CA LEU A 403 -2.51 4.88 -2.00
C LEU A 403 -2.98 6.28 -2.46
N LEU A 404 -4.17 6.40 -3.06
CA LEU A 404 -4.81 7.68 -3.43
C LEU A 404 -5.11 8.60 -2.23
N PHE A 405 -5.22 8.05 -1.02
CA PHE A 405 -5.50 8.79 0.22
C PHE A 405 -4.23 9.09 1.02
N LEU A 406 -3.06 8.63 0.56
CA LEU A 406 -1.78 8.85 1.22
C LEU A 406 -1.09 10.10 0.71
N SER A 407 -0.06 10.51 1.43
CA SER A 407 0.75 11.68 1.12
C SER A 407 2.21 11.43 1.45
N SER A 408 3.06 12.37 1.08
CA SER A 408 4.52 12.25 1.18
C SER A 408 5.03 11.94 2.59
N THR A 409 4.28 12.29 3.63
CA THR A 409 4.65 12.10 5.05
C THR A 409 3.78 11.06 5.77
N SER A 410 2.93 10.33 5.04
CA SER A 410 2.06 9.31 5.63
C SER A 410 2.85 8.15 6.24
N GLY A 411 2.40 7.69 7.41
CA GLY A 411 2.94 6.52 8.10
C GLY A 411 1.96 5.34 8.15
N TYR A 412 2.32 4.29 8.88
CA TYR A 412 1.57 3.03 8.95
C TYR A 412 0.12 3.22 9.45
N THR A 413 -0.10 4.10 10.42
CA THR A 413 -1.44 4.42 10.93
C THR A 413 -2.31 5.10 9.88
N SER A 414 -1.73 5.97 9.04
CA SER A 414 -2.40 6.57 7.89
C SER A 414 -2.73 5.52 6.83
N ALA A 415 -1.81 4.60 6.54
CA ALA A 415 -2.02 3.48 5.62
C ALA A 415 -3.18 2.58 6.08
N ARG A 416 -3.29 2.30 7.40
CA ARG A 416 -4.42 1.59 7.99
C ARG A 416 -5.74 2.31 7.71
N THR A 417 -5.83 3.60 8.03
CA THR A 417 -7.03 4.40 7.80
C THR A 417 -7.41 4.43 6.32
N ALA A 418 -6.44 4.67 5.43
CA ALA A 418 -6.63 4.72 3.99
C ALA A 418 -7.16 3.39 3.41
N ALA A 419 -6.59 2.26 3.83
CA ALA A 419 -7.04 0.94 3.38
C ALA A 419 -8.47 0.61 3.83
N ILE A 420 -8.86 0.99 5.05
CA ILE A 420 -10.24 0.80 5.53
C ILE A 420 -11.21 1.68 4.75
N ILE A 421 -10.84 2.94 4.45
CA ILE A 421 -11.63 3.82 3.58
C ILE A 421 -11.76 3.21 2.18
N ALA A 422 -10.66 2.72 1.59
CA ALA A 422 -10.65 2.07 0.30
C ALA A 422 -11.59 0.85 0.25
N ALA A 423 -11.53 -0.03 1.26
CA ALA A 423 -12.42 -1.18 1.35
C ALA A 423 -13.89 -0.77 1.45
N LYS A 424 -14.20 0.26 2.25
CA LYS A 424 -15.55 0.82 2.40
C LYS A 424 -16.07 1.40 1.08
N THR A 425 -15.23 2.12 0.34
CA THR A 425 -15.55 2.71 -0.97
C THR A 425 -15.81 1.64 -2.03
N LEU A 426 -14.97 0.61 -2.07
CA LEU A 426 -15.03 -0.43 -3.11
C LEU A 426 -16.13 -1.47 -2.88
N TYR A 427 -16.38 -1.86 -1.63
CA TYR A 427 -17.21 -3.02 -1.30
C TYR A 427 -18.42 -2.69 -0.41
N GLY A 428 -18.52 -1.44 0.07
CA GLY A 428 -19.59 -0.97 0.94
C GLY A 428 -19.22 -0.98 2.43
N LEU A 429 -19.85 -0.09 3.20
CA LEU A 429 -19.48 0.22 4.60
C LEU A 429 -19.45 -0.99 5.54
N PHE A 430 -20.33 -1.96 5.30
CA PHE A 430 -20.60 -3.09 6.19
C PHE A 430 -20.24 -4.44 5.56
N SER A 431 -19.32 -4.44 4.59
CA SER A 431 -18.93 -5.65 3.85
C SER A 431 -17.95 -6.53 4.63
N SER A 432 -17.84 -7.80 4.21
CA SER A 432 -16.82 -8.72 4.74
C SER A 432 -15.40 -8.26 4.41
N GLU A 433 -15.20 -7.56 3.30
CA GLU A 433 -13.90 -7.00 2.91
C GLU A 433 -13.44 -5.93 3.89
N VAL A 434 -14.34 -5.04 4.34
CA VAL A 434 -14.02 -4.06 5.39
C VAL A 434 -13.57 -4.76 6.67
N LYS A 435 -14.29 -5.81 7.09
CA LYS A 435 -13.92 -6.63 8.24
C LYS A 435 -12.53 -7.23 8.06
N SER A 436 -12.27 -7.92 6.94
CA SER A 436 -10.98 -8.56 6.68
C SER A 436 -9.83 -7.56 6.59
N THR A 437 -10.05 -6.36 6.06
CA THR A 437 -9.06 -5.28 6.03
C THR A 437 -8.70 -4.80 7.44
N ILE A 438 -9.70 -4.59 8.31
CA ILE A 438 -9.47 -4.25 9.72
C ILE A 438 -8.69 -5.38 10.41
N ASP A 439 -9.15 -6.63 10.27
CA ASP A 439 -8.52 -7.79 10.91
C ASP A 439 -7.08 -7.99 10.43
N ALA A 440 -6.77 -7.74 9.15
CA ALA A 440 -5.40 -7.83 8.63
C ALA A 440 -4.47 -6.76 9.23
N TRP A 441 -4.97 -5.54 9.45
CA TRP A 441 -4.18 -4.49 10.12
C TRP A 441 -3.97 -4.79 11.61
N ASP A 442 -4.97 -5.35 12.27
CA ASP A 442 -4.84 -5.85 13.65
C ASP A 442 -3.80 -6.97 13.72
N ALA A 443 -3.78 -7.88 12.73
CA ALA A 443 -2.83 -8.98 12.66
C ALA A 443 -1.37 -8.52 12.57
N VAL A 444 -1.08 -7.47 11.82
CA VAL A 444 0.28 -6.88 11.74
C VAL A 444 0.56 -5.84 12.83
N GLY A 445 -0.35 -5.64 13.78
CA GLY A 445 -0.10 -4.83 14.98
C GLY A 445 -0.04 -3.32 14.75
N VAL A 446 -0.53 -2.80 13.63
CA VAL A 446 -0.59 -1.35 13.39
C VAL A 446 -1.82 -0.77 14.08
N PRO A 447 -1.70 0.17 15.04
CA PRO A 447 -2.85 0.64 15.80
C PRO A 447 -3.81 1.48 14.97
N ALA A 448 -5.11 1.46 15.32
CA ALA A 448 -6.08 2.41 14.80
C ALA A 448 -5.78 3.83 15.31
N GLU A 449 -6.13 4.84 14.51
CA GLU A 449 -5.99 6.25 14.88
C GLU A 449 -7.10 6.64 15.88
N THR A 450 -6.87 6.34 17.16
CA THR A 450 -7.77 6.69 18.26
C THR A 450 -6.98 7.01 19.53
N ALA A 451 -7.41 8.03 20.26
CA ALA A 451 -6.89 8.35 21.59
C ALA A 451 -7.46 7.42 22.68
N SER A 452 -8.61 6.77 22.42
CA SER A 452 -9.25 5.89 23.38
C SER A 452 -8.99 4.43 23.04
N ARG A 453 -8.29 3.75 23.96
CA ARG A 453 -7.93 2.35 23.84
C ARG A 453 -7.67 1.74 25.22
N GLY A 454 -7.92 0.45 25.32
CA GLY A 454 -7.29 -0.38 26.35
C GLY A 454 -5.91 -0.85 25.91
N GLY A 455 -5.21 -1.55 26.80
CA GLY A 455 -3.86 -2.03 26.56
C GLY A 455 -2.80 -0.93 26.63
N GLU A 456 -1.58 -1.30 27.02
CA GLU A 456 -0.41 -0.44 26.84
C GLU A 456 0.10 -0.60 25.41
N GLY A 457 -0.29 0.31 24.52
CA GLY A 457 -0.09 0.07 23.09
C GLY A 457 -0.89 -1.16 22.62
N MET A 458 -0.40 -1.85 21.59
CA MET A 458 -1.06 -3.07 21.05
C MET A 458 -0.80 -4.31 21.90
N VAL A 459 -0.39 -4.17 23.17
CA VAL A 459 -0.16 -5.31 24.07
C VAL A 459 -1.48 -5.86 24.58
N LYS A 460 -1.60 -7.19 24.59
CA LYS A 460 -2.77 -7.91 25.07
C LYS A 460 -3.12 -7.60 26.55
N PRO A 461 -4.26 -6.96 26.84
CA PRO A 461 -4.71 -6.73 28.21
C PRO A 461 -5.21 -8.02 28.87
N ARG A 462 -5.18 -8.10 30.21
CA ARG A 462 -5.70 -9.26 30.96
C ARG A 462 -7.20 -9.22 31.18
N HIS A 463 -7.79 -8.03 31.05
CA HIS A 463 -9.21 -7.77 31.21
C HIS A 463 -9.72 -7.16 29.90
N TYR A 464 -10.80 -7.69 29.35
CA TYR A 464 -11.24 -7.35 27.99
C TYR A 464 -12.76 -7.54 27.82
N ILE A 465 -13.30 -7.00 26.73
CA ILE A 465 -14.71 -7.09 26.34
C ILE A 465 -14.91 -8.41 25.61
N ALA A 466 -15.66 -9.34 26.19
CA ALA A 466 -15.87 -10.65 25.58
C ALA A 466 -17.11 -10.68 24.66
N SER A 467 -18.08 -9.77 24.86
CA SER A 467 -19.26 -9.70 24.00
C SER A 467 -20.00 -8.37 24.17
N VAL A 468 -20.54 -7.85 23.06
CA VAL A 468 -21.47 -6.72 23.03
C VAL A 468 -22.72 -7.13 22.25
N LYS A 469 -23.90 -6.97 22.86
CA LYS A 469 -25.18 -7.17 22.19
C LYS A 469 -26.05 -5.93 22.28
N LEU A 470 -26.46 -5.43 21.12
CA LEU A 470 -27.45 -4.36 20.98
C LEU A 470 -28.38 -4.69 19.82
N SER A 471 -29.69 -4.65 20.08
CA SER A 471 -30.73 -4.90 19.07
C SER A 471 -30.51 -6.23 18.33
N ASN A 472 -30.40 -6.18 16.99
CA ASN A 472 -30.19 -7.31 16.09
C ASN A 472 -28.74 -7.82 16.03
N VAL A 473 -27.78 -7.17 16.69
CA VAL A 473 -26.35 -7.54 16.64
C VAL A 473 -25.89 -8.09 17.97
N LYS A 474 -25.17 -9.22 17.91
CA LYS A 474 -24.32 -9.74 18.99
C LYS A 474 -22.93 -9.95 18.40
N ASN A 475 -21.93 -9.31 18.98
CA ASN A 475 -20.53 -9.47 18.63
C ASN A 475 -19.80 -10.20 19.76
N ASP A 476 -19.17 -11.32 19.47
CA ASP A 476 -18.32 -12.07 20.40
C ASP A 476 -16.86 -11.82 20.02
N SER A 477 -16.36 -10.63 20.36
CA SER A 477 -15.06 -10.05 19.97
C SER A 477 -13.87 -10.76 20.62
N GLY A 478 -13.92 -10.96 21.93
CA GLY A 478 -12.80 -11.56 22.66
C GLY A 478 -11.73 -10.52 22.99
N ASN A 479 -10.46 -10.91 23.04
CA ASN A 479 -9.39 -9.99 23.43
C ASN A 479 -8.66 -9.48 22.19
N ASP A 480 -9.01 -8.27 21.74
CA ASP A 480 -8.48 -7.62 20.53
C ASP A 480 -7.35 -6.64 20.85
N CYS A 481 -6.52 -6.95 21.85
CA CYS A 481 -5.37 -6.13 22.24
C CYS A 481 -5.72 -4.67 22.56
N GLY A 482 -6.87 -4.52 23.22
CA GLY A 482 -7.32 -3.29 23.83
C GLY A 482 -8.09 -2.35 22.90
N TYR A 483 -8.11 -2.60 21.60
CA TYR A 483 -8.99 -1.86 20.69
C TYR A 483 -9.51 -2.69 19.53
N LYS A 484 -10.82 -2.64 19.29
CA LYS A 484 -11.44 -3.20 18.08
C LYS A 484 -12.31 -2.20 17.33
N ASP A 485 -12.05 -2.04 16.04
CA ASP A 485 -12.98 -1.38 15.12
C ASP A 485 -14.00 -2.40 14.59
N ASN A 486 -15.23 -2.32 15.10
CA ASN A 486 -16.38 -3.11 14.68
C ASN A 486 -17.36 -2.28 13.82
N SER A 487 -16.89 -1.22 13.14
CA SER A 487 -17.73 -0.33 12.31
C SER A 487 -18.38 -1.00 11.09
N TYR A 488 -17.99 -2.24 10.77
CA TYR A 488 -18.65 -3.07 9.77
C TYR A 488 -19.92 -3.77 10.29
N LEU A 489 -20.18 -3.76 11.60
CA LEU A 489 -21.41 -4.28 12.21
C LEU A 489 -22.46 -3.17 12.35
N LEU A 490 -23.74 -3.53 12.15
CA LEU A 490 -24.85 -2.56 12.09
C LEU A 490 -26.04 -2.90 13.01
N PRO A 491 -25.94 -2.62 14.33
CA PRO A 491 -27.12 -2.59 15.19
C PRO A 491 -28.12 -1.55 14.67
N THR A 492 -29.38 -1.91 14.53
CA THR A 492 -30.46 -1.03 14.08
C THR A 492 -31.41 -0.72 15.23
N VAL A 493 -31.65 0.56 15.48
CA VAL A 493 -32.49 1.05 16.59
C VAL A 493 -33.50 2.09 16.11
N PHE A 494 -34.66 2.11 16.75
CA PHE A 494 -35.70 3.10 16.51
C PHE A 494 -35.52 4.28 17.47
N ARG A 495 -35.60 5.48 16.91
CA ARG A 495 -35.64 6.71 17.68
C ARG A 495 -36.82 6.71 18.65
N GLY A 496 -36.58 7.09 19.91
CA GLY A 496 -37.60 7.10 20.97
C GLY A 496 -37.87 5.73 21.62
N ALA A 497 -37.35 4.63 21.06
CA ALA A 497 -37.53 3.29 21.62
C ALA A 497 -36.47 2.95 22.68
N THR A 498 -36.79 1.94 23.48
CA THR A 498 -35.92 1.43 24.56
C THR A 498 -35.40 0.05 24.20
N TYR A 499 -34.10 -0.17 24.41
CA TYR A 499 -33.39 -1.41 24.12
C TYR A 499 -32.67 -1.92 25.36
N ASN A 500 -32.48 -3.24 25.45
CA ASN A 500 -31.56 -3.83 26.42
C ASN A 500 -30.20 -4.05 25.76
N ILE A 501 -29.15 -3.41 26.29
CA ILE A 501 -27.77 -3.69 25.92
C ILE A 501 -27.18 -4.71 26.90
N VAL A 502 -26.52 -5.74 26.35
CA VAL A 502 -25.85 -6.78 27.14
C VAL A 502 -24.36 -6.70 26.86
N LEU A 503 -23.58 -6.50 27.91
CA LEU A 503 -22.14 -6.34 27.87
C LEU A 503 -21.50 -7.46 28.70
N LEU A 504 -20.58 -8.22 28.11
CA LEU A 504 -19.83 -9.25 28.80
C LEU A 504 -18.36 -8.85 28.84
N SER A 505 -17.76 -8.93 30.02
CA SER A 505 -16.31 -8.83 30.18
C SER A 505 -15.75 -10.10 30.75
N GLN A 506 -14.51 -10.38 30.41
CA GLN A 506 -13.69 -11.41 31.05
C GLN A 506 -12.42 -10.78 31.60
N GLY A 507 -11.85 -11.43 32.60
CA GLY A 507 -10.63 -10.98 33.25
C GLY A 507 -9.96 -12.10 34.02
N SER A 508 -8.80 -11.79 34.58
CA SER A 508 -8.05 -12.69 35.46
C SER A 508 -7.92 -12.10 36.86
N ALA A 509 -7.58 -12.94 37.84
CA ALA A 509 -7.33 -12.46 39.18
C ALA A 509 -6.16 -11.45 39.19
N SER A 510 -6.32 -10.36 39.91
CA SER A 510 -5.33 -9.29 40.05
C SER A 510 -5.12 -8.93 41.52
N ASN A 511 -3.90 -8.50 41.87
CA ASN A 511 -3.59 -7.91 43.16
C ASN A 511 -2.90 -6.54 42.92
N PRO A 512 -3.52 -5.40 43.31
CA PRO A 512 -4.83 -5.28 43.97
C PRO A 512 -5.99 -5.74 43.07
N SER A 513 -7.12 -6.08 43.72
CA SER A 513 -8.34 -6.51 43.02
C SER A 513 -8.90 -5.37 42.15
N LYS A 514 -9.30 -5.70 40.92
CA LYS A 514 -9.87 -4.77 39.96
C LYS A 514 -11.34 -5.09 39.72
N VAL A 515 -12.13 -4.04 39.51
CA VAL A 515 -13.53 -4.12 39.04
C VAL A 515 -13.59 -3.67 37.60
N HIS A 516 -14.58 -4.13 36.84
CA HIS A 516 -14.74 -3.75 35.44
C HIS A 516 -15.73 -2.60 35.34
N LYS A 517 -15.22 -1.40 35.03
CA LYS A 517 -15.99 -0.17 34.87
C LYS A 517 -16.37 0.02 33.41
N TRP A 518 -17.66 0.13 33.15
CA TRP A 518 -18.22 0.25 31.81
C TRP A 518 -18.73 1.66 31.56
N ARG A 519 -18.43 2.17 30.37
CA ARG A 519 -19.15 3.30 29.77
C ARG A 519 -19.46 3.02 28.30
N VAL A 520 -20.64 3.44 27.87
CA VAL A 520 -21.06 3.37 26.48
C VAL A 520 -21.61 4.72 26.05
N TRP A 521 -21.17 5.20 24.89
CA TRP A 521 -21.65 6.43 24.26
C TRP A 521 -22.22 6.14 22.88
N ILE A 522 -23.27 6.87 22.48
CA ILE A 522 -23.79 6.89 21.11
C ILE A 522 -23.86 8.35 20.66
N ASP A 523 -23.13 8.70 19.60
CA ASP A 523 -23.08 10.05 19.01
C ASP A 523 -24.40 10.35 18.30
N PHE A 524 -25.41 10.73 19.09
CA PHE A 524 -26.79 10.93 18.65
C PHE A 524 -26.95 12.18 17.79
N ASN A 525 -26.07 13.17 17.96
CA ASN A 525 -26.07 14.40 17.19
C ASN A 525 -25.15 14.33 15.95
N ARG A 526 -24.34 13.28 15.82
CA ARG A 526 -23.42 12.98 14.73
C ARG A 526 -22.39 14.08 14.48
N ASN A 527 -21.92 14.72 15.54
CA ASN A 527 -20.90 15.76 15.46
C ASN A 527 -19.47 15.20 15.52
N GLY A 528 -19.31 13.88 15.68
CA GLY A 528 -18.04 13.18 15.70
C GLY A 528 -17.36 13.12 17.08
N SER A 529 -17.97 13.70 18.11
CA SER A 529 -17.51 13.68 19.50
C SER A 529 -18.48 12.86 20.37
N PHE A 530 -18.02 12.45 21.56
CA PHE A 530 -18.86 11.75 22.54
C PHE A 530 -19.04 12.61 23.78
N GLU A 531 -20.20 13.26 23.91
CA GLU A 531 -20.50 14.10 25.06
C GLU A 531 -21.07 13.34 26.25
N SER A 532 -21.10 13.98 27.42
CA SER A 532 -21.73 13.41 28.63
C SER A 532 -23.24 13.17 28.44
N SER A 533 -23.93 13.96 27.61
CA SER A 533 -25.34 13.77 27.24
C SER A 533 -25.59 12.54 26.36
N GLU A 534 -24.53 11.98 25.78
CA GLU A 534 -24.59 10.86 24.85
C GLU A 534 -24.17 9.53 25.51
N MET A 535 -23.79 9.59 26.78
CA MET A 535 -23.45 8.42 27.57
C MET A 535 -24.74 7.66 27.95
N VAL A 536 -24.91 6.47 27.37
CA VAL A 536 -26.10 5.62 27.57
C VAL A 536 -25.90 4.57 28.66
N VAL A 537 -24.65 4.24 29.01
CA VAL A 537 -24.31 3.32 30.10
C VAL A 537 -23.18 3.88 30.93
N GLN A 538 -23.31 3.79 32.25
CA GLN A 538 -22.20 3.88 33.21
C GLN A 538 -22.51 2.92 34.38
N ASP A 539 -21.75 1.84 34.52
CA ASP A 539 -21.90 0.92 35.65
C ASP A 539 -20.64 0.06 35.88
N THR A 540 -20.60 -0.67 36.99
CA THR A 540 -19.47 -1.51 37.40
C THR A 540 -19.89 -2.96 37.61
N VAL A 541 -19.09 -3.88 37.08
CA VAL A 541 -19.10 -5.29 37.50
C VAL A 541 -18.05 -5.46 38.61
N ASN A 542 -18.52 -5.77 39.82
CA ASN A 542 -17.68 -5.93 41.02
C ASN A 542 -16.97 -7.30 41.08
N SER A 543 -16.19 -7.63 40.05
CA SER A 543 -15.47 -8.90 39.92
C SER A 543 -14.24 -8.73 39.02
N SER A 544 -13.07 -9.20 39.46
CA SER A 544 -11.84 -9.22 38.64
C SER A 544 -11.91 -10.22 37.49
N PHE A 545 -12.78 -11.22 37.58
CA PHE A 545 -12.98 -12.21 36.52
C PHE A 545 -13.94 -11.71 35.43
N GLY A 546 -14.54 -10.52 35.63
CA GLY A 546 -15.60 -10.00 34.80
C GLY A 546 -16.97 -10.62 35.09
N GLY A 547 -17.87 -10.46 34.13
CA GLY A 547 -19.28 -10.79 34.27
C GLY A 547 -20.15 -10.08 33.24
N THR A 548 -21.44 -10.37 33.29
CA THR A 548 -22.45 -9.79 32.41
C THR A 548 -23.12 -8.57 33.06
N LEU A 549 -23.16 -7.47 32.33
CA LEU A 549 -23.92 -6.27 32.64
C LEU A 549 -25.10 -6.15 31.66
N GLN A 550 -26.30 -5.93 32.17
CA GLN A 550 -27.49 -5.68 31.34
C GLN A 550 -28.09 -4.32 31.71
N LYS A 551 -28.35 -3.48 30.71
CA LYS A 551 -28.90 -2.14 30.91
C LYS A 551 -29.97 -1.80 29.90
N SER A 552 -31.03 -1.19 30.39
CA SER A 552 -32.05 -0.56 29.56
C SER A 552 -31.52 0.81 29.10
N ILE A 553 -31.45 1.03 27.79
CA ILE A 553 -31.04 2.30 27.18
C ILE A 553 -32.20 2.84 26.34
N GLN A 554 -32.47 4.13 26.45
CA GLN A 554 -33.47 4.80 25.63
C GLN A 554 -32.79 5.59 24.52
N ILE A 555 -33.19 5.38 23.27
CA ILE A 555 -32.74 6.20 22.15
C ILE A 555 -33.50 7.53 22.20
N PRO A 556 -32.83 8.69 22.33
CA PRO A 556 -33.52 9.97 22.47
C PRO A 556 -34.43 10.27 21.28
N THR A 557 -35.61 10.85 21.54
CA THR A 557 -36.52 11.29 20.46
C THR A 557 -35.92 12.38 19.57
N GLY A 558 -34.92 13.11 20.08
CA GLY A 558 -34.15 14.11 19.33
C GLY A 558 -32.94 13.57 18.58
N ALA A 559 -32.63 12.26 18.65
CA ALA A 559 -31.50 11.68 17.92
C ALA A 559 -31.66 11.87 16.40
N LEU A 560 -30.56 12.12 15.70
CA LEU A 560 -30.58 12.22 14.25
C LEU A 560 -30.68 10.82 13.62
N THR A 561 -31.51 10.68 12.58
CA THR A 561 -31.61 9.44 11.80
C THR A 561 -30.42 9.25 10.88
N GLY A 562 -30.00 8.00 10.68
CA GLY A 562 -28.84 7.60 9.88
C GLY A 562 -27.80 6.86 10.72
N TYR A 563 -26.54 6.89 10.28
CA TYR A 563 -25.45 6.20 10.98
C TYR A 563 -24.85 7.10 12.07
N ALA A 564 -24.85 6.60 13.30
CA ALA A 564 -24.22 7.19 14.47
C ALA A 564 -23.06 6.31 14.95
N ARG A 565 -21.99 6.91 15.47
CA ARG A 565 -20.91 6.15 16.10
C ARG A 565 -21.36 5.70 17.50
N MET A 566 -20.96 4.50 17.89
CA MET A 566 -21.10 4.02 19.26
C MET A 566 -19.74 3.54 19.76
N ARG A 567 -19.37 3.94 20.98
CA ARG A 567 -18.16 3.48 21.67
C ARG A 567 -18.54 2.72 22.91
N VAL A 568 -18.04 1.49 23.02
CA VAL A 568 -18.14 0.64 24.21
C VAL A 568 -16.76 0.59 24.84
N SER A 569 -16.66 1.01 26.09
CA SER A 569 -15.40 1.03 26.82
C SER A 569 -15.52 0.27 28.13
N MET A 570 -14.55 -0.59 28.39
CA MET A 570 -14.43 -1.33 29.65
C MET A 570 -13.02 -1.12 30.21
N LYS A 571 -12.91 -0.54 31.40
CA LYS A 571 -11.65 -0.34 32.11
C LYS A 571 -11.61 -1.21 33.37
N ALA A 572 -10.57 -2.01 33.52
CA ALA A 572 -10.27 -2.73 34.75
C ALA A 572 -9.50 -1.83 35.71
N ALA A 573 -10.20 -1.39 36.75
CA ALA A 573 -9.75 -0.33 37.65
C ALA A 573 -9.93 -0.76 39.11
N GLN A 574 -9.14 -0.20 40.03
CA GLN A 574 -9.46 -0.35 41.45
C GLN A 574 -10.79 0.35 41.77
N SER A 575 -11.50 -0.11 42.81
CA SER A 575 -12.85 0.39 43.12
C SER A 575 -12.91 1.93 43.24
N GLY A 576 -11.88 2.55 43.85
CA GLY A 576 -11.78 3.99 44.04
C GLY A 576 -11.28 4.81 42.83
N GLU A 577 -10.80 4.18 41.76
CA GLU A 577 -10.35 4.89 40.55
C GLU A 577 -11.55 5.42 39.75
N ALA A 578 -11.37 6.49 38.97
CA ALA A 578 -12.46 7.06 38.16
C ALA A 578 -12.87 6.15 36.99
N TYR A 579 -14.10 6.31 36.52
CA TYR A 579 -14.53 5.78 35.23
C TYR A 579 -13.80 6.51 34.09
N GLN A 580 -13.48 5.75 33.05
CA GLN A 580 -12.72 6.18 31.88
C GLN A 580 -13.47 7.21 31.03
N ARG A 581 -12.79 8.23 30.51
CA ARG A 581 -13.38 9.16 29.54
C ARG A 581 -13.50 8.53 28.16
N SER A 582 -14.30 9.15 27.28
CA SER A 582 -14.46 8.70 25.89
C SER A 582 -13.18 8.85 25.06
N ASP A 583 -12.21 9.61 25.52
CA ASP A 583 -10.92 9.92 24.89
C ASP A 583 -9.70 9.38 25.67
N GLU A 584 -9.93 8.49 26.63
CA GLU A 584 -8.88 8.00 27.55
C GLU A 584 -8.27 6.68 27.07
N SER A 585 -6.95 6.58 27.18
CA SER A 585 -6.19 5.33 27.10
C SER A 585 -5.90 4.77 28.50
N PHE A 586 -5.92 3.45 28.64
CA PHE A 586 -5.67 2.78 29.92
C PHE A 586 -5.06 1.38 29.74
N VAL A 587 -4.24 0.96 30.70
CA VAL A 587 -3.42 -0.27 30.59
C VAL A 587 -4.25 -1.56 30.57
N GLU A 588 -5.31 -1.64 31.38
CA GLU A 588 -6.10 -2.88 31.54
C GLU A 588 -7.56 -2.62 31.21
N GLY A 589 -8.05 -3.28 30.18
CA GLY A 589 -9.38 -3.10 29.62
C GLY A 589 -9.34 -3.05 28.09
N GLU A 590 -10.46 -2.66 27.49
CA GLU A 590 -10.62 -2.61 26.04
C GLU A 590 -11.66 -1.57 25.62
N VAL A 591 -11.52 -1.09 24.38
CA VAL A 591 -12.45 -0.18 23.73
C VAL A 591 -12.87 -0.78 22.39
N GLU A 592 -14.17 -0.76 22.11
CA GLU A 592 -14.73 -1.20 20.83
C GLU A 592 -15.60 -0.10 20.23
N ASP A 593 -15.40 0.18 18.95
CA ASP A 593 -16.20 1.14 18.20
C ASP A 593 -17.16 0.42 17.22
N TYR A 594 -18.38 0.94 17.09
CA TYR A 594 -19.45 0.39 16.26
C TYR A 594 -20.16 1.52 15.48
N VAL A 595 -20.94 1.13 14.47
CA VAL A 595 -21.87 2.03 13.77
C VAL A 595 -23.31 1.60 14.04
N VAL A 596 -24.13 2.48 14.60
CA VAL A 596 -25.54 2.23 14.90
C VAL A 596 -26.42 2.91 13.86
N SER A 597 -27.33 2.16 13.24
CA SER A 597 -28.37 2.69 12.35
C SER A 597 -29.56 3.16 13.17
N ILE A 598 -29.77 4.48 13.22
CA ILE A 598 -30.91 5.09 13.89
C ILE A 598 -31.97 5.41 12.85
N ILE A 599 -33.16 4.82 12.98
CA ILE A 599 -34.26 5.01 12.04
C ILE A 599 -35.52 5.48 12.76
N ASP A 600 -36.42 6.08 12.01
CA ASP A 600 -37.75 6.40 12.50
C ASP A 600 -38.66 5.17 12.50
N PHE A 601 -39.57 5.16 13.46
CA PHE A 601 -40.69 4.22 13.42
C PHE A 601 -41.72 4.76 12.42
N SER A 602 -41.74 4.20 11.20
CA SER A 602 -42.83 4.41 10.24
C SER A 602 -43.78 3.21 10.27
N LEU A 603 -45.06 3.47 10.52
CA LEU A 603 -46.13 2.46 10.42
C LEU A 603 -46.43 2.09 8.97
#